data_AF-A0A9D0LMM1-F1
#
_entry.id   AF-A0A9D0LMM1-F1
#
_cell.length_a   1.000
_cell.length_b   1.000
_cell.length_c   1.000
_cell.angle_alpha   90.00
_cell.angle_beta   90.00
_cell.angle_gamma   90.00
#
_symmetry.space_group_name_H-M   'P 1'
#
loop_
_entity.id
_entity.type
_entity.pdbx_description
1 polymer ?
#
loop_
_entity_poly.entity_id
_entity_poly.type
_entity_poly.pdbx_seq_one_letter_code
_entity_poly.pdbx_strand_id
1 'polypeptide(L)'
;RARQEIQDLANANRGISTGLIAFASVAHVVTPVTEDRESLLRQLPALSTGLVQLQGSRLADAIDQARRLLAGQGETVAHNILLISDGDFADPELEEKVRALRQEDIRFHVLAVGTSLGGAVPGLMTTSGGPVLSVLDEDGLRRLADVGGGVFRVADYRDRDTQAIIDAILSHARARQNARLQTLVWNEYFYWLLIPAMLTLLYLYRPGAGPAGTARQGGTP
;
A
#
# COMPACT_ATOMS: atom_id res chain seq x y z
N ARG A 1 5.93 -4.71 -22.80
CA ARG A 1 6.35 -5.38 -21.55
C ARG A 1 5.77 -4.63 -20.36
N ALA A 2 6.31 -3.50 -19.90
CA ALA A 2 5.74 -2.73 -18.77
C ALA A 2 4.20 -2.52 -18.82
N ARG A 3 3.62 -2.19 -19.99
CA ARG A 3 2.16 -2.08 -20.15
C ARG A 3 1.40 -3.38 -19.85
N GLN A 4 1.92 -4.53 -20.30
CA GLN A 4 1.27 -5.82 -20.14
C GLN A 4 1.25 -6.21 -18.66
N GLU A 5 2.39 -6.09 -17.97
CA GLU A 5 2.50 -6.24 -16.52
C GLU A 5 1.51 -5.36 -15.74
N ILE A 6 1.35 -4.09 -16.13
CA ILE A 6 0.37 -3.21 -15.48
C ILE A 6 -1.07 -3.71 -15.71
N GLN A 7 -1.38 -4.23 -16.90
CA GLN A 7 -2.69 -4.82 -17.18
C GLN A 7 -2.93 -6.09 -16.36
N ASP A 8 -1.92 -6.95 -16.23
CA ASP A 8 -2.00 -8.19 -15.47
C ASP A 8 -2.15 -7.92 -13.97
N LEU A 9 -1.39 -6.95 -13.43
CA LEU A 9 -1.54 -6.42 -12.07
C LEU A 9 -2.94 -5.85 -11.83
N ALA A 10 -3.42 -5.02 -12.75
CA ALA A 10 -4.73 -4.39 -12.64
C ALA A 10 -5.87 -5.43 -12.66
N ASN A 11 -5.73 -6.50 -13.45
CA ASN A 11 -6.72 -7.57 -13.56
C ASN A 11 -6.71 -8.51 -12.35
N ALA A 12 -5.54 -8.77 -11.77
CA ALA A 12 -5.39 -9.62 -10.58
C ALA A 12 -5.86 -8.93 -9.29
N ASN A 13 -5.83 -7.59 -9.24
CA ASN A 13 -6.20 -6.84 -8.05
C ASN A 13 -7.73 -6.65 -7.92
N ARG A 14 -8.30 -7.16 -6.82
CA ARG A 14 -9.66 -6.81 -6.37
C ARG A 14 -9.58 -5.98 -5.09
N GLY A 15 -9.89 -4.68 -5.19
CA GLY A 15 -9.99 -3.78 -4.03
C GLY A 15 -8.70 -3.06 -3.62
N ILE A 16 -7.73 -2.92 -4.52
CA ILE A 16 -6.53 -2.08 -4.31
C ILE A 16 -6.68 -0.81 -5.13
N SER A 17 -6.76 0.35 -4.47
CA SER A 17 -6.73 1.65 -5.12
C SER A 17 -5.34 1.87 -5.72
N THR A 18 -5.28 2.12 -7.04
CA THR A 18 -4.02 2.19 -7.78
C THR A 18 -3.88 3.55 -8.44
N GLY A 19 -2.72 4.18 -8.28
CA GLY A 19 -2.29 5.34 -9.05
C GLY A 19 -1.15 4.97 -9.99
N LEU A 20 -0.98 5.73 -11.08
CA LEU A 20 0.07 5.48 -12.06
C LEU A 20 0.88 6.75 -12.30
N ILE A 21 2.18 6.66 -12.12
CA ILE A 21 3.16 7.70 -12.41
C ILE A 21 4.08 7.16 -13.50
N ALA A 22 4.28 7.95 -14.54
CA ALA A 22 5.27 7.67 -15.56
C ALA A 22 6.45 8.62 -15.39
N PHE A 23 7.66 8.12 -15.57
CA PHE A 23 8.87 8.89 -15.36
C PHE A 23 9.89 8.63 -16.47
N ALA A 24 10.62 9.68 -16.81
CA ALA A 24 11.78 9.70 -17.69
C ALA A 24 12.65 10.88 -17.22
N SER A 25 12.92 11.87 -18.08
CA SER A 25 13.58 13.11 -17.67
C SER A 25 12.77 13.94 -16.67
N VAL A 26 11.46 13.74 -16.64
CA VAL A 26 10.51 14.34 -15.71
C VAL A 26 9.50 13.28 -15.28
N ALA A 27 9.01 13.37 -14.04
CA ALA A 27 7.92 12.53 -13.53
C ALA A 27 6.55 13.19 -13.74
N HIS A 28 5.58 12.41 -14.21
CA HIS A 28 4.21 12.86 -14.44
C HIS A 28 3.19 11.86 -13.90
N VAL A 29 2.19 12.36 -13.17
CA VAL A 29 1.05 11.57 -12.70
C VAL A 29 0.12 11.34 -13.89
N VAL A 30 0.01 10.08 -14.31
CA VAL A 30 -0.87 9.65 -15.40
C VAL A 30 -2.29 9.51 -14.88
N THR A 31 -2.42 8.77 -13.78
CA THR A 31 -3.69 8.43 -13.17
C THR A 31 -3.57 8.69 -11.67
N PRO A 32 -4.42 9.56 -11.10
CA PRO A 32 -4.58 9.66 -9.66
C PRO A 32 -4.97 8.31 -9.04
N VAL A 33 -4.82 8.17 -7.73
CA VAL A 33 -5.23 6.93 -7.03
C VAL A 33 -6.72 6.70 -7.22
N THR A 34 -7.07 5.56 -7.82
CA THR A 34 -8.45 5.17 -8.12
C THR A 34 -8.68 3.69 -7.91
N GLU A 35 -9.91 3.32 -7.56
CA GLU A 35 -10.37 1.92 -7.56
C GLU A 35 -10.94 1.51 -8.93
N ASP A 36 -11.19 2.48 -9.82
CA ASP A 36 -11.72 2.23 -11.16
C ASP A 36 -10.63 1.72 -12.11
N ARG A 37 -10.52 0.39 -12.16
CA ARG A 37 -9.63 -0.33 -13.08
C ARG A 37 -9.86 0.03 -14.54
N GLU A 38 -11.12 0.19 -14.96
CA GLU A 38 -11.44 0.45 -16.37
C GLU A 38 -10.92 1.82 -16.81
N SER A 39 -10.98 2.82 -15.93
CA SER A 39 -10.37 4.12 -16.17
C SER A 39 -8.84 4.06 -16.28
N LEU A 40 -8.18 3.28 -15.43
CA LEU A 40 -6.73 3.08 -15.51
C LEU A 40 -6.32 2.40 -16.83
N LEU A 41 -7.01 1.31 -17.21
CA LEU A 41 -6.74 0.58 -18.44
C LEU A 41 -6.92 1.43 -19.70
N ARG A 42 -7.85 2.39 -19.69
CA ARG A 42 -8.08 3.34 -20.80
C ARG A 42 -6.96 4.36 -20.97
N GLN A 43 -6.21 4.69 -19.92
CA GLN A 43 -5.14 5.70 -19.98
C GLN A 43 -3.78 5.09 -20.40
N LEU A 44 -3.59 3.79 -20.21
CA LEU A 44 -2.35 3.07 -20.57
C LEU A 44 -1.87 3.26 -22.03
N PRO A 45 -2.74 3.29 -23.06
CA PRO A 45 -2.30 3.47 -24.45
C PRO A 45 -1.67 4.84 -24.73
N ALA A 46 -2.03 5.88 -23.98
CA ALA A 46 -1.48 7.23 -24.18
C ALA A 46 -0.02 7.35 -23.71
N LEU A 47 0.44 6.44 -22.83
CA LEU A 47 1.79 6.46 -22.28
C LEU A 47 2.87 6.01 -23.25
N SER A 48 2.55 5.08 -24.14
CA SER A 48 3.54 4.54 -25.09
C SER A 48 4.07 5.59 -26.07
N THR A 49 3.29 6.63 -26.38
CA THR A 49 3.63 7.61 -27.42
C THR A 49 4.39 8.81 -26.88
N GLY A 50 4.15 9.21 -25.63
CA GLY A 50 4.77 10.41 -25.02
C GLY A 50 6.08 10.15 -24.30
N LEU A 51 6.26 8.98 -23.68
CA LEU A 51 7.42 8.70 -22.82
C LEU A 51 8.72 8.42 -23.58
N VAL A 52 8.62 7.90 -24.81
CA VAL A 52 9.78 7.54 -25.64
C VAL A 52 10.61 8.78 -26.04
N GLN A 53 10.05 9.98 -25.99
CA GLN A 53 10.73 11.21 -26.44
C GLN A 53 11.59 11.90 -25.37
N LEU A 54 11.58 11.42 -24.12
CA LEU A 54 12.27 12.06 -23.00
C LEU A 54 13.48 11.20 -22.59
N GLN A 55 14.70 11.73 -22.76
CA GLN A 55 15.94 11.05 -22.35
C GLN A 55 16.35 11.42 -20.93
N GLY A 56 16.83 10.44 -20.16
CA GLY A 56 17.17 10.57 -18.75
C GLY A 56 16.12 9.93 -17.85
N SER A 57 16.49 9.63 -16.61
CA SER A 57 15.64 8.92 -15.65
C SER A 57 15.76 9.60 -14.28
N ARG A 58 14.73 10.36 -13.89
CA ARG A 58 14.63 11.05 -12.59
C ARG A 58 13.66 10.31 -11.70
N LEU A 59 14.09 9.16 -11.20
CA LEU A 59 13.28 8.32 -10.32
C LEU A 59 13.04 9.03 -8.97
N ALA A 60 13.99 9.85 -8.50
CA ALA A 60 13.85 10.62 -7.27
C ALA A 60 12.60 11.51 -7.28
N ASP A 61 12.35 12.23 -8.38
CA ASP A 61 11.17 13.09 -8.55
C ASP A 61 9.87 12.28 -8.57
N ALA A 62 9.90 11.09 -9.17
CA ALA A 62 8.76 10.18 -9.23
C ALA A 62 8.39 9.64 -7.84
N ILE A 63 9.40 9.29 -7.03
CA ILE A 63 9.21 8.88 -5.63
C ILE A 63 8.55 10.01 -4.82
N ASP A 64 9.00 11.25 -4.99
CA ASP A 64 8.41 12.39 -4.28
C ASP A 64 6.96 12.67 -4.71
N GLN A 65 6.62 12.44 -5.99
CA GLN A 65 5.24 12.51 -6.44
C GLN A 65 4.39 11.37 -5.86
N ALA A 66 4.90 10.14 -5.86
CA ALA A 66 4.21 8.98 -5.30
C ALA A 66 3.90 9.19 -3.81
N ARG A 67 4.90 9.65 -3.04
CA ARG A 67 4.74 9.98 -1.61
C ARG A 67 3.64 11.01 -1.39
N ARG A 68 3.58 12.07 -2.22
CA ARG A 68 2.53 13.10 -2.14
C ARG A 68 1.14 12.56 -2.46
N LEU A 69 1.00 11.68 -3.46
CA LEU A 69 -0.28 11.06 -3.78
C LEU A 69 -0.78 10.16 -2.63
N LEU A 70 0.12 9.38 -2.03
CA LEU A 70 -0.19 8.47 -0.93
C LEU A 70 -0.54 9.22 0.36
N ALA A 71 0.14 10.32 0.65
CA ALA A 71 -0.19 11.17 1.80
C ALA A 71 -1.65 11.67 1.78
N GLY A 72 -2.26 11.79 0.59
CA GLY A 72 -3.67 12.16 0.43
C GLY A 72 -4.69 11.04 0.68
N GLN A 73 -4.27 9.77 0.83
CA GLN A 73 -5.17 8.61 1.00
C GLN A 73 -5.52 8.31 2.46
N GLY A 74 -4.85 8.98 3.41
CA GLY A 74 -5.09 8.83 4.85
C GLY A 74 -4.30 7.70 5.51
N GLU A 75 -4.02 7.84 6.80
CA GLU A 75 -3.12 6.94 7.54
C GLU A 75 -3.71 5.55 7.79
N THR A 76 -5.00 5.33 7.51
CA THR A 76 -5.70 4.08 7.80
C THR A 76 -5.45 2.97 6.79
N VAL A 77 -4.85 3.32 5.64
CA VAL A 77 -4.58 2.40 4.53
C VAL A 77 -3.09 2.07 4.52
N ALA A 78 -2.74 0.86 4.07
CA ALA A 78 -1.34 0.49 3.85
C ALA A 78 -0.85 1.05 2.51
N HIS A 79 0.29 1.72 2.54
CA HIS A 79 0.85 2.39 1.38
C HIS A 79 1.97 1.54 0.76
N ASN A 80 1.91 1.38 -0.57
CA ASN A 80 2.87 0.58 -1.32
C ASN A 80 3.19 1.30 -2.63
N ILE A 81 4.46 1.28 -3.04
CA ILE A 81 4.94 1.79 -4.31
C ILE A 81 5.56 0.62 -5.07
N LEU A 82 5.22 0.46 -6.34
CA LEU A 82 5.84 -0.50 -7.25
C LEU A 82 6.60 0.23 -8.35
N LEU A 83 7.91 0.05 -8.39
CA LEU A 83 8.77 0.50 -9.48
C LEU A 83 8.82 -0.56 -10.58
N ILE A 84 8.61 -0.16 -11.84
CA ILE A 84 8.82 -1.00 -13.01
C ILE A 84 9.88 -0.34 -13.90
N SER A 85 11.10 -0.91 -13.96
CA SER A 85 12.24 -0.28 -14.66
C SER A 85 13.38 -1.28 -14.93
N ASP A 86 14.30 -0.89 -15.81
CA ASP A 86 15.59 -1.54 -16.09
C ASP A 86 16.74 -1.05 -15.18
N GLY A 87 16.53 -0.03 -14.34
CA GLY A 87 17.48 0.32 -13.27
C GLY A 87 18.57 1.32 -13.65
N ASP A 88 18.55 1.88 -14.87
CA ASP A 88 19.53 2.90 -15.27
C ASP A 88 19.15 4.27 -14.68
N PHE A 89 19.60 4.52 -13.44
CA PHE A 89 19.35 5.76 -12.71
C PHE A 89 20.66 6.50 -12.38
N ALA A 90 20.66 7.81 -12.58
CA ALA A 90 21.80 8.69 -12.24
C ALA A 90 21.64 9.41 -10.90
N ASP A 91 20.59 9.11 -10.13
CA ASP A 91 20.21 9.82 -8.90
C ASP A 91 20.92 9.22 -7.66
N PRO A 92 21.88 9.92 -7.02
CA PRO A 92 22.62 9.38 -5.86
C PRO A 92 21.78 9.29 -4.58
N GLU A 93 20.66 10.02 -4.50
CA GLU A 93 19.80 10.13 -3.31
C GLU A 93 18.70 9.06 -3.23
N LEU A 94 18.63 8.13 -4.18
CA LEU A 94 17.54 7.15 -4.26
C LEU A 94 17.43 6.27 -3.03
N GLU A 95 18.55 5.72 -2.54
CA GLU A 95 18.51 4.85 -1.37
C GLU A 95 18.04 5.59 -0.12
N GLU A 96 18.42 6.85 0.05
CA GLU A 96 17.98 7.67 1.18
C GLU A 96 16.48 7.97 1.10
N LYS A 97 15.99 8.36 -0.08
CA LYS A 97 14.56 8.59 -0.31
C LYS A 97 13.73 7.32 -0.08
N VAL A 98 14.19 6.17 -0.58
CA VAL A 98 13.51 4.90 -0.38
C VAL A 98 13.55 4.46 1.09
N ARG A 99 14.63 4.76 1.81
CA ARG A 99 14.71 4.51 3.26
C ARG A 99 13.71 5.39 4.03
N ALA A 100 13.52 6.64 3.63
CA ALA A 100 12.53 7.53 4.24
C ALA A 100 11.10 7.00 4.02
N LEU A 101 10.77 6.49 2.83
CA LEU A 101 9.47 5.84 2.58
C LEU A 101 9.17 4.73 3.59
N ARG A 102 10.16 3.89 3.88
CA ARG A 102 10.01 2.81 4.85
C ARG A 102 9.73 3.33 6.26
N GLN A 103 10.31 4.47 6.65
CA GLN A 103 10.04 5.10 7.94
C GLN A 103 8.61 5.64 8.03
N GLU A 104 8.01 6.00 6.90
CA GLU A 104 6.63 6.44 6.76
C GLU A 104 5.62 5.28 6.59
N ASP A 105 6.05 4.02 6.84
CA ASP A 105 5.23 2.81 6.64
C ASP A 105 4.78 2.62 5.17
N ILE A 106 5.57 3.15 4.23
CA ILE A 106 5.38 2.96 2.78
C ILE A 106 6.37 1.90 2.29
N ARG A 107 5.87 0.77 1.79
CA ARG A 107 6.71 -0.29 1.21
C ARG A 107 7.08 0.03 -0.23
N PHE A 108 8.34 -0.19 -0.60
CA PHE A 108 8.82 0.03 -1.97
C PHE A 108 9.21 -1.31 -2.62
N HIS A 109 8.42 -1.72 -3.61
CA HIS A 109 8.59 -2.94 -4.39
C HIS A 109 9.21 -2.61 -5.74
N VAL A 110 9.91 -3.58 -6.32
CA VAL A 110 10.60 -3.40 -7.60
C VAL A 110 10.35 -4.61 -8.50
N LEU A 111 9.88 -4.31 -9.71
CA LEU A 111 9.75 -5.24 -10.82
C LEU A 111 10.72 -4.82 -11.93
N ALA A 112 11.85 -5.50 -11.98
CA ALA A 112 12.87 -5.32 -13.00
C ALA A 112 12.34 -5.77 -14.37
N VAL A 113 12.43 -4.90 -15.38
CA VAL A 113 12.06 -5.22 -16.76
C VAL A 113 13.27 -5.00 -17.65
N GLY A 114 13.74 -6.05 -18.32
CA GLY A 114 14.91 -5.97 -19.18
C GLY A 114 15.63 -7.31 -19.25
N THR A 115 16.80 -7.30 -19.89
CA THR A 115 17.69 -8.47 -19.92
C THR A 115 19.10 -8.03 -19.58
N SER A 116 19.81 -8.81 -18.77
CA SER A 116 21.22 -8.59 -18.41
C SER A 116 22.18 -8.60 -19.62
N LEU A 117 21.77 -9.22 -20.73
CA LEU A 117 22.52 -9.24 -21.99
C LEU A 117 22.45 -7.93 -22.79
N GLY A 118 21.64 -6.96 -22.34
CA GLY A 118 21.40 -5.72 -23.07
C GLY A 118 20.37 -5.90 -24.18
N GLY A 119 19.34 -5.05 -24.19
CA GLY A 119 18.33 -5.01 -25.25
C GLY A 119 18.42 -3.70 -26.02
N ALA A 120 18.27 -3.76 -27.36
CA ALA A 120 18.10 -2.55 -28.15
C ALA A 120 16.75 -1.89 -27.80
N VAL A 121 16.79 -0.64 -27.35
CA VAL A 121 15.57 0.13 -27.08
C VAL A 121 14.99 0.59 -28.43
N PRO A 122 13.77 0.15 -28.83
CA PRO A 122 13.21 0.51 -30.12
C PRO A 122 12.99 2.02 -30.25
N GLY A 123 13.54 2.64 -31.30
CA GLY A 123 13.33 4.05 -31.60
C GLY A 123 14.32 5.04 -30.95
N LEU A 124 15.29 4.54 -30.16
CA LEU A 124 16.36 5.35 -29.59
C LEU A 124 17.70 5.03 -30.25
N MET A 125 18.33 6.06 -30.81
CA MET A 125 19.66 5.98 -31.41
C MET A 125 20.67 6.76 -30.58
N THR A 126 21.88 6.23 -30.47
CA THR A 126 23.01 6.95 -29.86
C THR A 126 23.40 8.13 -30.74
N THR A 127 24.16 9.08 -30.19
CA THR A 127 24.78 10.19 -30.94
C THR A 127 25.66 9.70 -32.11
N SER A 128 26.07 8.44 -32.08
CA SER A 128 26.86 7.76 -33.11
C SER A 128 26.00 7.01 -34.14
N GLY A 129 24.67 7.06 -34.05
CA GLY A 129 23.73 6.41 -34.96
C GLY A 129 23.50 4.91 -34.71
N GLY A 130 24.01 4.35 -33.61
CA GLY A 130 23.76 2.96 -33.20
C GLY A 130 22.49 2.80 -32.34
N PRO A 131 21.97 1.59 -32.14
CA PRO A 131 20.89 1.35 -31.17
C PRO A 131 21.39 1.60 -29.73
N VAL A 132 20.58 2.27 -28.89
CA VAL A 132 20.86 2.36 -27.45
C VAL A 132 20.64 0.98 -26.82
N LEU A 133 21.70 0.47 -26.19
CA LEU A 133 21.66 -0.77 -25.40
C LEU A 133 21.34 -0.41 -23.96
N SER A 134 20.16 -0.80 -23.49
CA SER A 134 19.84 -0.74 -22.05
C SER A 134 20.20 -2.07 -21.40
N VAL A 135 21.02 -2.00 -20.34
CA VAL A 135 21.45 -3.15 -19.53
C VAL A 135 20.73 -3.06 -18.19
N LEU A 136 20.11 -4.17 -17.80
CA LEU A 136 19.40 -4.27 -16.52
C LEU A 136 20.38 -4.21 -15.33
N ASP A 137 20.24 -3.22 -14.45
CA ASP A 137 20.94 -3.18 -13.15
C ASP A 137 20.12 -3.91 -12.09
N GLU A 138 20.21 -5.24 -12.07
CA GLU A 138 19.52 -6.06 -11.07
C GLU A 138 19.97 -5.78 -9.64
N ASP A 139 21.26 -5.51 -9.43
CA ASP A 139 21.82 -5.36 -8.09
C ASP A 139 21.38 -4.02 -7.47
N GLY A 140 21.40 -2.93 -8.23
CA GLY A 140 20.86 -1.64 -7.80
C GLY A 140 19.37 -1.71 -7.47
N LEU A 141 18.57 -2.31 -8.36
CA LEU A 141 17.14 -2.47 -8.16
C LEU A 141 16.80 -3.36 -6.95
N ARG A 142 17.57 -4.44 -6.73
CA ARG A 142 17.40 -5.30 -5.56
C ARG A 142 17.71 -4.55 -4.27
N ARG A 143 18.81 -3.78 -4.23
CA ARG A 143 19.16 -2.94 -3.08
C ARG A 143 18.05 -1.95 -2.73
N LEU A 144 17.45 -1.29 -3.73
CA LEU A 144 16.34 -0.37 -3.49
C LEU A 144 15.12 -1.06 -2.88
N ALA A 145 14.74 -2.24 -3.39
CA ALA A 145 13.63 -3.01 -2.81
C ALA A 145 13.92 -3.42 -1.35
N ASP A 146 15.14 -3.85 -1.06
CA ASP A 146 15.55 -4.29 0.28
C ASP A 146 15.53 -3.13 1.29
N VAL A 147 16.10 -1.98 0.91
CA VAL A 147 16.08 -0.75 1.71
C VAL A 147 14.64 -0.29 1.97
N GLY A 148 13.78 -0.39 0.96
CA GLY A 148 12.35 -0.06 1.03
C GLY A 148 11.48 -1.09 1.74
N GLY A 149 12.05 -2.24 2.12
CA GLY A 149 11.34 -3.33 2.78
C GLY A 149 10.27 -4.01 1.91
N GLY A 150 10.37 -3.90 0.59
CA GLY A 150 9.47 -4.53 -0.35
C GLY A 150 10.06 -5.81 -0.94
N VAL A 151 9.64 -6.13 -2.16
CA VAL A 151 10.03 -7.35 -2.87
C VAL A 151 10.63 -6.96 -4.21
N PHE A 152 11.74 -7.58 -4.56
CA PHE A 152 12.36 -7.52 -5.87
C PHE A 152 11.96 -8.74 -6.72
N ARG A 153 11.54 -8.51 -7.96
CA ARG A 153 11.34 -9.54 -8.98
C ARG A 153 11.84 -9.07 -10.32
N VAL A 154 12.30 -10.01 -11.15
CA VAL A 154 12.54 -9.77 -12.58
C VAL A 154 11.31 -10.26 -13.31
N ALA A 155 10.80 -9.47 -14.26
CA ALA A 155 9.65 -9.86 -15.07
C ALA A 155 10.05 -11.00 -16.03
N ASP A 156 9.62 -12.22 -15.73
CA ASP A 156 9.60 -13.38 -16.62
C ASP A 156 8.25 -13.44 -17.35
N TYR A 157 8.20 -14.13 -18.49
CA TYR A 157 7.01 -14.36 -19.31
C TYR A 157 5.89 -15.17 -18.59
N ARG A 158 6.02 -15.44 -17.30
CA ARG A 158 5.14 -16.30 -16.51
C ARG A 158 4.48 -15.48 -15.40
N ASP A 159 3.16 -15.56 -15.30
CA ASP A 159 2.27 -14.83 -14.35
C ASP A 159 2.65 -14.91 -12.84
N ARG A 160 3.68 -15.68 -12.46
CA ARG A 160 4.10 -15.90 -11.06
C ARG A 160 4.78 -14.68 -10.44
N ASP A 161 5.38 -13.80 -11.23
CA ASP A 161 6.16 -12.68 -10.70
C ASP A 161 5.25 -11.61 -10.11
N THR A 162 4.15 -11.35 -10.82
CA THR A 162 3.07 -10.44 -10.43
C THR A 162 2.39 -10.88 -9.12
N GLN A 163 2.19 -12.19 -8.92
CA GLN A 163 1.53 -12.71 -7.73
C GLN A 163 2.33 -12.44 -6.45
N ALA A 164 3.66 -12.61 -6.48
CA ALA A 164 4.50 -12.37 -5.31
C ALA A 164 4.43 -10.91 -4.81
N ILE A 165 4.30 -9.95 -5.75
CA ILE A 165 4.15 -8.53 -5.43
C ILE A 165 2.78 -8.26 -4.82
N ILE A 166 1.72 -8.81 -5.43
CA ILE A 166 0.35 -8.67 -4.92
C ILE A 166 0.24 -9.25 -3.50
N ASP A 167 0.78 -10.45 -3.28
CA ASP A 167 0.78 -11.09 -1.97
C ASP A 167 1.52 -10.24 -0.92
N ALA A 168 2.65 -9.64 -1.31
CA ALA A 168 3.38 -8.72 -0.44
C ALA A 168 2.52 -7.49 -0.07
N ILE A 169 1.87 -6.86 -1.04
CA ILE A 169 0.96 -5.71 -0.83
C ILE A 169 -0.21 -6.09 0.10
N LEU A 170 -0.87 -7.23 -0.17
CA LEU A 170 -2.00 -7.70 0.64
C LEU A 170 -1.57 -8.07 2.07
N SER A 171 -0.38 -8.67 2.22
CA SER A 171 0.17 -9.00 3.54
C SER A 171 0.44 -7.74 4.38
N HIS A 172 0.96 -6.68 3.75
CA HIS A 172 1.21 -5.40 4.39
C HIS A 172 -0.10 -4.74 4.83
N ALA A 173 -1.12 -4.75 3.95
CA ALA A 173 -2.46 -4.26 4.29
C ALA A 173 -3.08 -4.98 5.50
N ARG A 174 -2.99 -6.32 5.54
CA ARG A 174 -3.47 -7.11 6.68
C ARG A 174 -2.70 -6.81 7.97
N ALA A 175 -1.38 -6.68 7.89
CA ALA A 175 -0.54 -6.37 9.05
C ALA A 175 -0.94 -5.02 9.68
N ARG A 176 -1.16 -3.99 8.86
CA ARG A 176 -1.60 -2.66 9.33
C ARG A 176 -3.01 -2.70 9.93
N GLN A 177 -3.93 -3.44 9.30
CA GLN A 177 -5.27 -3.65 9.85
C GLN A 177 -5.22 -4.33 11.23
N ASN A 178 -4.41 -5.37 11.39
CA ASN A 178 -4.27 -6.09 12.65
C ASN A 178 -3.63 -5.22 13.75
N ALA A 179 -2.59 -4.45 13.42
CA ALA A 179 -1.96 -3.52 14.36
C ALA A 179 -2.96 -2.49 14.90
N ARG A 180 -3.86 -1.99 14.04
CA ARG A 180 -4.93 -1.09 14.44
C ARG A 180 -5.97 -1.75 15.36
N LEU A 181 -6.31 -3.02 15.13
CA LEU A 181 -7.22 -3.73 16.02
C LEU A 181 -6.60 -3.97 17.40
N GLN A 182 -5.29 -4.19 17.48
CA GLN A 182 -4.58 -4.35 18.75
C GLN A 182 -4.47 -3.05 19.56
N THR A 183 -4.45 -1.88 18.93
CA THR A 183 -4.47 -0.60 19.66
C THR A 183 -5.85 -0.26 20.22
N LEU A 184 -6.91 -0.85 19.68
CA LEU A 184 -8.28 -0.78 20.21
C LEU A 184 -8.51 -1.85 21.29
N VAL A 185 -7.63 -1.93 22.30
CA VAL A 185 -7.96 -2.69 23.52
C VAL A 185 -9.05 -1.91 24.25
N TRP A 186 -10.30 -2.36 24.13
CA TRP A 186 -11.38 -1.88 24.97
C TRP A 186 -11.03 -2.19 26.42
N ASN A 187 -10.68 -1.17 27.20
CA ASN A 187 -10.53 -1.32 28.64
C ASN A 187 -11.95 -1.43 29.22
N GLU A 188 -12.44 -2.66 29.38
CA GLU A 188 -13.78 -2.94 29.89
C GLU A 188 -13.85 -2.58 31.37
N TYR A 189 -14.21 -1.33 31.68
CA TYR A 189 -14.52 -0.91 33.05
C TYR A 189 -15.80 -1.57 33.62
N PHE A 190 -16.46 -2.47 32.86
CA PHE A 190 -17.67 -3.18 33.28
C PHE A 190 -17.47 -4.01 34.56
N TYR A 191 -16.27 -4.55 34.80
CA TYR A 191 -15.97 -5.30 36.02
C TYR A 191 -16.11 -4.46 37.30
N TRP A 192 -15.86 -3.15 37.23
CA TRP A 192 -16.07 -2.24 38.35
C TRP A 192 -17.55 -1.99 38.65
N LEU A 193 -18.43 -2.13 37.64
CA LEU A 193 -19.88 -1.97 37.81
C LEU A 193 -20.55 -3.26 38.31
N LEU A 194 -19.95 -4.43 38.06
CA LEU A 194 -20.44 -5.73 38.53
C LEU A 194 -20.41 -5.86 40.06
N ILE A 195 -19.37 -5.33 40.72
CA ILE A 195 -19.23 -5.40 42.18
C ILE A 195 -20.40 -4.71 42.92
N PRO A 196 -20.72 -3.42 42.65
CA PRO A 196 -21.83 -2.76 43.32
C PRO A 196 -23.19 -3.36 42.95
N ALA A 197 -23.37 -3.81 41.69
CA ALA A 197 -24.58 -4.50 41.25
C ALA A 197 -24.81 -5.82 42.02
N MET A 198 -23.75 -6.60 42.22
CA MET A 198 -23.80 -7.85 42.98
C MET A 198 -24.10 -7.59 44.47
N LEU A 199 -23.53 -6.52 45.04
CA LEU A 199 -23.84 -6.10 46.42
C LEU A 199 -25.29 -5.64 46.58
N THR A 200 -25.84 -4.91 45.60
CA THR A 200 -27.25 -4.52 45.63
C THR A 200 -28.17 -5.72 45.52
N LEU A 201 -27.85 -6.66 44.63
CA LEU A 201 -28.60 -7.91 44.49
C LEU A 201 -28.60 -8.71 45.80
N LEU A 202 -27.43 -8.86 46.45
CA LEU A 202 -27.31 -9.56 47.73
C LEU A 202 -28.10 -8.87 48.86
N TYR A 203 -28.11 -7.53 48.88
CA TYR A 203 -28.89 -6.76 49.84
C TYR A 203 -30.40 -6.96 49.63
N LEU A 204 -30.86 -6.95 48.37
CA LEU A 204 -32.26 -7.18 48.00
C LEU A 204 -32.73 -8.62 48.25
N TYR A 205 -31.83 -9.60 48.15
CA TYR A 205 -32.16 -11.01 48.37
C TYR A 205 -32.04 -11.46 49.83
N ARG A 206 -31.77 -10.53 50.76
CA ARG A 206 -31.76 -10.84 52.20
C ARG A 206 -33.18 -11.28 52.61
N PRO A 207 -33.39 -12.55 53.00
CA PRO A 207 -34.69 -13.03 53.42
C PRO A 207 -34.97 -12.49 54.81
N GLY A 208 -35.85 -11.48 54.92
CA GLY A 208 -36.29 -10.98 56.22
C GLY A 208 -36.75 -9.53 56.24
N ALA A 209 -37.81 -9.19 55.51
CA ALA A 209 -38.74 -8.13 55.85
C ALA A 209 -40.02 -8.30 55.02
N GLY A 210 -40.91 -9.18 55.48
CA GLY A 210 -42.26 -9.30 54.92
C GLY A 210 -43.05 -8.00 55.10
N PRO A 211 -43.96 -7.66 54.18
CA PRO A 211 -44.77 -6.45 54.29
C PRO A 211 -45.70 -6.56 55.51
N ALA A 212 -45.50 -5.69 56.50
CA ALA A 212 -46.41 -5.55 57.63
C ALA A 212 -47.77 -5.04 57.11
N GLY A 213 -48.75 -5.94 57.06
CA GLY A 213 -50.11 -5.64 56.66
C GLY A 213 -50.76 -4.58 57.54
N THR A 214 -51.25 -3.54 56.90
CA THR A 214 -52.21 -2.56 57.43
C THR A 214 -53.47 -3.27 57.95
N ALA A 215 -53.75 -3.16 59.25
CA ALA A 215 -55.06 -3.46 59.82
C ALA A 215 -55.72 -2.15 60.30
N ARG A 216 -56.83 -1.80 59.63
CA ARG A 216 -57.74 -0.69 59.92
C ARG A 216 -59.07 -1.30 60.38
N GLN A 217 -59.71 -0.65 61.36
CA GLN A 217 -61.06 -0.86 61.97
C GLN A 217 -60.92 -1.20 63.47
N GLY A 218 -61.57 -0.54 64.44
CA GLY A 218 -62.72 0.36 64.45
C GLY A 218 -63.69 -0.10 65.55
N GLY A 219 -64.14 0.79 66.45
CA GLY A 219 -65.28 0.51 67.34
C GLY A 219 -65.19 1.10 68.75
N THR A 220 -65.84 2.25 68.94
CA THR A 220 -66.35 2.80 70.22
C THR A 220 -67.60 1.99 70.67
N PRO A 221 -68.18 2.20 71.87
CA PRO A 221 -68.75 3.47 72.35
C PRO A 221 -68.01 4.07 73.56
#